data_AF-A0A1C5UAZ4-F1
#
_entry.id   AF-A0A1C5UAZ4-F1
#
_cell.length_a   1.000
_cell.length_b   1.000
_cell.length_c   1.000
_cell.angle_alpha   90.00
_cell.angle_beta   90.00
_cell.angle_gamma   90.00
#
_symmetry.space_group_name_H-M   'P 1'
#
loop_
_entity.id
_entity.type
_entity.pdbx_description
1 polymer ?
#
loop_
_entity_poly.entity_id
_entity_poly.type
_entity_poly.pdbx_seq_one_letter_code
_entity_poly.pdbx_strand_id
1 'polypeptide(L)'
;MDVQEQNKGTEKLDPPKKEQQVKQFVSNAYQGLTDQFSKIGTAVAENTQSFVKGVASKRLSRTMSKVLAIGLIGTMTLAVCTGLTVADHRIAVYEGDEVYYRYTPYSELEDILEEQKITLGKDDICVFSGFNSENEASIVVKRAFNVTVSADGETQTVVMAEGTVKDALKKAGVTYSEDDLINVPLTEQAVADMNIQINRVTFKTFEETEEIPFETKRPDQDCPSNQREVVTQTGRNGEKILTKQTRFVDGVEKETTLIKETVSKEPVDKVIEYRAKVSWGGSVLKYDSSDLQLDENGIPKNYKYKVTGKATAYSALGRPTQLVPGCVAMDLSRFPKGTKLYIRTPSGSYVYGYSKVADTGAFVHNGSGVLVDLFFNTYEESCRFGAKTVDVYVLE
;
A
#
# COMPACT_ATOMS: atom_id res chain seq x y z
N MET A 1 24.64 -21.81 4.11
CA MET A 1 25.80 -22.71 3.98
C MET A 1 27.01 -21.87 4.33
N ASP A 2 27.45 -21.99 5.57
CA ASP A 2 28.65 -21.34 6.09
C ASP A 2 29.88 -21.81 5.32
N VAL A 3 30.73 -20.85 4.95
CA VAL A 3 32.16 -21.07 4.69
C VAL A 3 32.92 -20.00 5.49
N GLN A 4 32.72 -20.04 6.81
CA GLN A 4 33.52 -19.34 7.82
C GLN A 4 34.01 -20.36 8.86
N GLU A 5 34.45 -21.53 8.39
CA GLU A 5 35.23 -22.46 9.18
C GLU A 5 36.41 -22.95 8.34
N GLN A 6 37.58 -22.35 8.57
CA GLN A 6 38.91 -22.97 8.61
C GLN A 6 39.98 -21.87 8.61
N ASN A 7 40.03 -21.09 9.69
CA ASN A 7 41.21 -20.27 9.99
C ASN A 7 41.53 -20.34 11.48
N LYS A 8 41.85 -21.56 11.93
CA LYS A 8 42.58 -21.80 13.18
C LYS A 8 43.54 -22.97 12.93
N GLY A 9 44.81 -22.63 12.72
CA GLY A 9 45.91 -23.59 12.75
C GLY A 9 46.85 -23.49 11.56
N THR A 10 47.70 -22.48 11.54
CA THR A 10 49.02 -22.58 10.90
C THR A 10 50.04 -21.83 11.74
N GLU A 11 50.71 -22.64 12.56
CA GLU A 11 52.07 -22.49 13.06
C GLU A 11 52.96 -21.68 12.09
N LYS A 12 53.85 -20.83 12.62
CA LYS A 12 54.93 -20.21 11.85
C LYS A 12 55.76 -21.32 11.19
N LEU A 13 55.45 -21.67 9.94
CA LEU A 13 56.34 -22.48 9.13
C LEU A 13 57.46 -21.56 8.63
N ASP A 14 58.69 -21.87 9.06
CA ASP A 14 59.90 -21.38 8.40
C ASP A 14 59.77 -21.57 6.88
N PRO A 15 60.18 -20.58 6.06
CA PRO A 15 60.09 -20.69 4.61
C PRO A 15 60.86 -21.92 4.15
N PRO A 16 60.33 -22.70 3.18
CA PRO A 16 60.89 -23.99 2.81
C PRO A 16 62.35 -23.81 2.40
N LYS A 17 63.24 -24.71 2.86
CA LYS A 17 64.69 -24.68 2.58
C LYS A 17 65.04 -24.44 1.11
N LYS A 18 64.15 -24.82 0.17
CA LYS A 18 64.28 -24.51 -1.27
C LYS A 18 64.17 -23.03 -1.60
N GLU A 19 63.27 -22.27 -0.97
CA GLU A 19 63.07 -20.84 -1.26
C GLU A 19 64.22 -19.98 -0.70
N GLN A 20 64.73 -20.32 0.49
CA GLN A 20 65.95 -19.70 1.02
C GLN A 20 67.19 -20.08 0.18
N GLN A 21 67.31 -21.33 -0.27
CA GLN A 21 68.39 -21.75 -1.17
C GLN A 21 68.33 -21.05 -2.53
N VAL A 22 67.14 -20.83 -3.09
CA VAL A 22 66.96 -20.09 -4.34
C VAL A 22 67.28 -18.60 -4.15
N LYS A 23 66.82 -17.96 -3.07
CA LYS A 23 67.19 -16.57 -2.75
C LYS A 23 68.69 -16.40 -2.52
N GLN A 24 69.33 -17.35 -1.83
CA GLN A 24 70.79 -17.37 -1.63
C GLN A 24 71.54 -17.57 -2.97
N PHE A 25 71.05 -18.46 -3.83
CA PHE A 25 71.66 -18.72 -5.13
C PHE A 25 71.55 -17.51 -6.06
N VAL A 26 70.38 -16.87 -6.11
CA VAL A 26 70.14 -15.64 -6.87
C VAL A 26 71.00 -14.48 -6.33
N SER A 27 71.05 -14.31 -5.00
CA SER A 27 71.91 -13.30 -4.36
C SER A 27 73.39 -13.50 -4.66
N ASN A 28 73.87 -14.75 -4.57
CA ASN A 28 75.26 -15.09 -4.90
C ASN A 28 75.57 -14.90 -6.40
N ALA A 29 74.62 -15.20 -7.29
CA ALA A 29 74.75 -14.94 -8.72
C ALA A 29 74.79 -13.43 -9.02
N TYR A 30 73.95 -12.65 -8.34
CA TYR A 30 73.92 -11.18 -8.45
C TYR A 30 75.21 -10.55 -7.91
N GLN A 31 75.73 -11.03 -6.77
CA GLN A 31 77.03 -10.62 -6.25
C GLN A 31 78.17 -11.02 -7.19
N GLY A 32 78.16 -12.23 -7.75
CA GLY A 32 79.17 -12.66 -8.72
C GLY A 32 79.19 -11.81 -9.99
N LEU A 33 78.00 -11.42 -10.48
CA LEU A 33 77.85 -10.56 -11.65
C LEU A 33 78.31 -9.12 -11.34
N THR A 34 77.92 -8.56 -10.19
CA THR A 34 78.35 -7.21 -9.75
C THR A 34 79.85 -7.15 -9.46
N ASP A 35 80.45 -8.21 -8.92
CA ASP A 35 81.91 -8.30 -8.75
C ASP A 35 82.64 -8.38 -10.10
N GLN A 36 82.08 -9.10 -11.08
CA GLN A 36 82.65 -9.12 -12.43
C GLN A 36 82.53 -7.76 -13.12
N PHE A 37 81.38 -7.09 -13.02
CA PHE A 37 81.20 -5.74 -13.55
C PHE A 37 82.07 -4.71 -12.81
N SER A 38 82.27 -4.86 -11.49
CA SER A 38 83.17 -4.02 -10.71
C SER A 38 84.64 -4.25 -11.10
N LYS A 39 85.07 -5.51 -11.29
CA LYS A 39 86.42 -5.83 -11.78
C LYS A 39 86.65 -5.31 -13.20
N ILE A 40 85.67 -5.44 -14.08
CA ILE A 40 85.74 -4.88 -15.45
C ILE A 40 85.76 -3.35 -15.37
N GLY A 41 84.91 -2.73 -14.57
CA GLY A 41 84.87 -1.28 -14.38
C GLY A 41 86.18 -0.73 -13.80
N THR A 42 86.77 -1.42 -12.83
CA THR A 42 88.06 -1.07 -12.23
C THR A 42 89.20 -1.29 -13.21
N ALA A 43 89.22 -2.41 -13.95
CA ALA A 43 90.21 -2.67 -14.98
C ALA A 43 90.12 -1.68 -16.15
N VAL A 44 88.90 -1.29 -16.54
CA VAL A 44 88.66 -0.23 -17.54
C VAL A 44 89.12 1.11 -16.98
N ALA A 45 88.82 1.44 -15.73
CA ALA A 45 89.26 2.69 -15.11
C ALA A 45 90.80 2.76 -14.95
N GLU A 46 91.45 1.66 -14.56
CA GLU A 46 92.91 1.55 -14.46
C GLU A 46 93.59 1.59 -15.83
N ASN A 47 93.04 0.90 -16.84
CA ASN A 47 93.52 1.00 -18.22
C ASN A 47 93.28 2.38 -18.82
N THR A 48 92.18 3.04 -18.47
CA THR A 48 91.89 4.41 -18.92
C THR A 48 92.81 5.40 -18.21
N GLN A 49 93.08 5.25 -16.92
CA GLN A 49 94.05 6.07 -16.19
C GLN A 49 95.49 5.86 -16.67
N SER A 50 95.90 4.62 -16.96
CA SER A 50 97.23 4.31 -17.49
C SER A 50 97.40 4.85 -18.92
N PHE A 51 96.35 4.76 -19.74
CA PHE A 51 96.29 5.37 -21.06
C PHE A 51 96.34 6.90 -20.98
N VAL A 52 95.52 7.53 -20.13
CA VAL A 52 95.52 8.99 -19.93
C VAL A 52 96.87 9.48 -19.40
N LYS A 53 97.52 8.78 -18.46
CA LYS A 53 98.88 9.11 -18.00
C LYS A 53 99.94 8.92 -19.09
N GLY A 54 99.81 7.89 -19.92
CA GLY A 54 100.69 7.63 -21.08
C GLY A 54 100.52 8.63 -22.21
N VAL A 55 99.34 9.24 -22.34
CA VAL A 55 98.98 10.22 -23.36
C VAL A 55 99.23 11.66 -22.90
N ALA A 56 99.03 11.98 -21.61
CA ALA A 56 99.24 13.30 -21.03
C ALA A 56 100.72 13.74 -21.01
N SER A 57 101.67 12.80 -21.07
CA SER A 57 103.11 13.08 -21.08
C SER A 57 103.73 13.26 -22.47
N LYS A 58 102.94 13.12 -23.55
CA LYS A 58 103.43 13.28 -24.93
C LYS A 58 102.61 14.34 -25.68
N ARG A 59 103.28 15.22 -26.44
CA ARG A 59 102.61 16.10 -27.41
C ARG A 59 101.89 15.23 -28.44
N LEU A 60 100.58 15.02 -28.29
CA LEU A 60 99.78 14.31 -29.28
C LEU A 60 99.84 15.06 -30.62
N SER A 61 100.11 14.34 -31.70
CA SER A 61 99.94 14.89 -33.03
C SER A 61 98.45 15.08 -33.33
N ARG A 62 98.11 16.05 -34.19
CA ARG A 62 96.74 16.30 -34.64
C ARG A 62 96.05 15.05 -35.22
N THR A 63 96.81 14.09 -35.75
CA THR A 63 96.27 12.82 -36.28
C THR A 63 95.88 11.85 -35.17
N MET A 64 96.64 11.77 -34.07
CA MET A 64 96.34 10.84 -32.98
C MET A 64 95.13 11.27 -32.14
N SER A 65 94.94 12.58 -31.94
CA SER A 65 93.73 13.12 -31.29
C SER A 65 92.46 12.85 -32.11
N LYS A 66 92.54 12.83 -33.45
CA LYS A 66 91.39 12.48 -34.31
C LYS A 66 91.01 11.00 -34.17
N VAL A 67 92.00 10.10 -34.12
CA VAL A 67 91.74 8.66 -33.94
C VAL A 67 91.07 8.37 -32.60
N LEU A 68 91.50 9.04 -31.52
CA LEU A 68 90.89 8.91 -30.21
C LEU A 68 89.45 9.44 -30.15
N ALA A 69 89.19 10.59 -30.79
CA ALA A 69 87.84 11.12 -30.88
C ALA A 69 86.89 10.18 -31.66
N ILE A 70 87.36 9.58 -32.75
CA ILE A 70 86.58 8.60 -33.53
C ILE A 70 86.30 7.34 -32.72
N GLY A 71 87.28 6.84 -31.96
CA GLY A 71 87.10 5.70 -31.07
C GLY A 71 86.05 5.93 -29.98
N LEU A 72 86.05 7.12 -29.37
CA LEU A 72 85.09 7.50 -28.33
C LEU A 72 83.67 7.69 -28.90
N ILE A 73 83.55 8.25 -30.10
CA ILE A 73 82.27 8.33 -30.81
C ILE A 73 81.77 6.91 -31.12
N GLY A 74 82.66 6.01 -31.59
CA GLY A 74 82.33 4.62 -31.91
C GLY A 74 81.83 3.80 -30.72
N THR A 75 82.40 3.99 -29.53
CA THR A 75 81.94 3.30 -28.32
C THR A 75 80.61 3.85 -27.81
N MET A 76 80.37 5.17 -27.92
CA MET A 76 79.06 5.75 -27.62
C MET A 76 77.98 5.24 -28.58
N THR A 77 78.25 5.20 -29.90
CA THR A 77 77.27 4.65 -30.86
C THR A 77 77.03 3.17 -30.62
N LEU A 78 78.06 2.38 -30.29
CA LEU A 78 77.86 0.96 -29.99
C LEU A 78 76.98 0.76 -28.74
N ALA A 79 77.21 1.53 -27.67
CA ALA A 79 76.37 1.47 -26.47
C ALA A 79 74.91 1.88 -26.76
N VAL A 80 74.69 2.93 -27.56
CA VAL A 80 73.35 3.35 -27.99
C VAL A 80 72.68 2.29 -28.88
N CYS A 81 73.40 1.69 -29.83
CA CYS A 81 72.90 0.61 -30.66
C CYS A 81 72.56 -0.66 -29.86
N THR A 82 73.36 -0.98 -28.83
CA THR A 82 73.09 -2.14 -27.96
C THR A 82 71.88 -1.89 -27.06
N GLY A 83 71.69 -0.66 -26.56
CA GLY A 83 70.49 -0.29 -25.80
C GLY A 83 69.20 -0.39 -26.63
N LEU A 84 69.26 -0.06 -27.92
CA LEU A 84 68.12 -0.20 -28.84
C LEU A 84 67.74 -1.66 -29.15
N THR A 85 68.68 -2.60 -29.03
CA THR A 85 68.40 -4.04 -29.25
C THR A 85 67.78 -4.76 -28.04
N VAL A 86 67.73 -4.12 -26.86
CA VAL A 86 67.31 -4.77 -25.59
C VAL A 86 65.83 -4.54 -25.26
N ALA A 87 65.16 -3.56 -25.89
CA ALA A 87 63.74 -3.29 -25.69
C ALA A 87 62.88 -4.00 -26.76
N ASP A 88 62.94 -5.35 -26.78
CA ASP A 88 62.26 -6.18 -27.79
C ASP A 88 60.78 -6.44 -27.47
N HIS A 89 60.33 -6.11 -26.25
CA HIS A 89 58.94 -6.27 -25.86
C HIS A 89 58.11 -5.01 -26.14
N ARG A 90 56.99 -5.17 -26.85
CA ARG A 90 56.00 -4.10 -27.07
C ARG A 90 54.78 -4.31 -26.20
N ILE A 91 54.35 -3.27 -25.48
CA ILE A 91 53.17 -3.30 -24.62
C ILE A 91 52.16 -2.26 -25.06
N ALA A 92 50.90 -2.65 -25.19
CA ALA A 92 49.75 -1.75 -25.25
C ALA A 92 49.14 -1.59 -23.86
N VAL A 93 49.20 -0.38 -23.30
CA VAL A 93 48.59 -0.05 -22.01
C VAL A 93 47.25 0.65 -22.27
N TYR A 94 46.17 0.05 -21.78
CA TYR A 94 44.81 0.58 -21.83
C TYR A 94 44.46 1.18 -20.47
N GLU A 95 44.16 2.47 -20.43
CA GLU A 95 43.71 3.18 -19.23
C GLU A 95 42.45 3.98 -19.59
N GLY A 96 41.28 3.43 -19.25
CA GLY A 96 40.01 3.93 -19.75
C GLY A 96 39.91 3.82 -21.28
N ASP A 97 39.61 4.93 -21.95
CA ASP A 97 39.54 5.01 -23.42
C ASP A 97 40.90 5.31 -24.07
N GLU A 98 41.94 5.59 -23.27
CA GLU A 98 43.26 5.94 -23.76
C GLU A 98 44.13 4.69 -23.94
N VAL A 99 44.89 4.66 -25.04
CA VAL A 99 45.82 3.57 -25.35
C VAL A 99 47.20 4.12 -25.61
N TYR A 100 48.18 3.58 -24.90
CA TYR A 100 49.57 3.97 -24.99
C TYR A 100 50.45 2.77 -25.33
N TYR A 101 51.31 2.92 -26.34
CA TYR A 101 52.31 1.90 -26.66
C TYR A 101 53.63 2.20 -25.95
N ARG A 102 54.24 1.17 -25.37
CA ARG A 102 55.53 1.23 -24.68
C ARG A 102 56.44 0.09 -25.13
N TYR A 103 57.73 0.35 -25.06
CA TYR A 103 58.77 -0.67 -25.24
C TYR A 103 59.47 -0.87 -23.91
N THR A 104 59.76 -2.12 -23.58
CA THR A 104 60.37 -2.48 -22.31
C THR A 104 61.32 -3.67 -22.50
N PRO A 105 62.40 -3.76 -21.70
CA PRO A 105 63.21 -4.97 -21.65
C PRO A 105 62.66 -6.02 -20.67
N TYR A 106 61.63 -5.68 -19.87
CA TYR A 106 61.10 -6.51 -18.80
C TYR A 106 59.98 -7.43 -19.30
N SER A 107 59.90 -8.63 -18.74
CA SER A 107 58.83 -9.61 -19.03
C SER A 107 57.76 -9.69 -17.94
N GLU A 108 58.10 -9.28 -16.72
CA GLU A 108 57.26 -9.39 -15.53
C GLU A 108 56.45 -8.11 -15.31
N LEU A 109 55.17 -8.27 -14.94
CA LEU A 109 54.24 -7.15 -14.79
C LEU A 109 54.74 -6.10 -13.80
N GLU A 110 55.29 -6.51 -12.65
CA GLU A 110 55.68 -5.58 -11.59
C GLU A 110 56.84 -4.66 -12.01
N ASP A 111 57.85 -5.23 -12.67
CA ASP A 111 58.99 -4.47 -13.23
C ASP A 111 58.53 -3.50 -14.32
N ILE A 112 57.59 -3.94 -15.17
CA ILE A 112 57.01 -3.10 -16.22
C ILE A 112 56.25 -1.91 -15.59
N LEU A 113 55.42 -2.16 -14.58
CA LEU A 113 54.67 -1.10 -13.91
C LEU A 113 55.61 -0.10 -13.22
N GLU A 114 56.69 -0.57 -12.58
CA GLU A 114 57.70 0.29 -11.95
C GLU A 114 58.45 1.15 -12.99
N GLU A 115 58.94 0.55 -14.07
CA GLU A 115 59.64 1.26 -15.16
C GLU A 115 58.74 2.34 -15.78
N GLN A 116 57.50 1.98 -16.07
CA GLN A 116 56.52 2.87 -16.69
C GLN A 116 55.90 3.86 -15.69
N LYS A 117 56.29 3.77 -14.40
CA LYS A 117 55.78 4.61 -13.30
C LYS A 117 54.26 4.56 -13.15
N ILE A 118 53.67 3.40 -13.44
CA ILE A 118 52.24 3.14 -13.28
C ILE A 118 52.01 2.64 -11.86
N THR A 119 51.44 3.48 -11.00
CA THR A 119 51.07 3.11 -9.63
C THR A 119 49.64 2.61 -9.59
N LEU A 120 49.41 1.41 -9.05
CA LEU A 120 48.08 0.84 -8.88
C LEU A 120 47.51 1.16 -7.48
N GLY A 121 46.23 1.54 -7.44
CA GLY A 121 45.47 1.65 -6.20
C GLY A 121 45.11 0.28 -5.62
N LYS A 122 44.72 0.23 -4.34
CA LYS A 122 44.34 -1.00 -3.64
C LYS A 122 43.18 -1.75 -4.31
N ASP A 123 42.23 -0.99 -4.86
CA ASP A 123 40.99 -1.51 -5.45
C ASP A 123 40.99 -1.43 -6.99
N ASP A 124 42.11 -0.99 -7.59
CA ASP A 124 42.28 -0.99 -9.05
C ASP A 124 42.38 -2.42 -9.57
N ILE A 125 41.89 -2.65 -10.78
CA ILE A 125 42.04 -3.94 -11.48
C ILE A 125 43.09 -3.76 -12.58
N CYS A 126 44.12 -4.59 -12.55
CA CYS A 126 45.15 -4.65 -13.58
C CYS A 126 45.18 -6.04 -14.21
N VAL A 127 44.95 -6.12 -15.52
CA VAL A 127 44.98 -7.37 -16.28
C VAL A 127 46.15 -7.33 -17.25
N PHE A 128 47.08 -8.27 -17.11
CA PHE A 128 48.21 -8.43 -18.03
C PHE A 128 48.01 -9.67 -18.89
N SER A 129 48.09 -9.51 -20.21
CA SER A 129 47.92 -10.64 -21.14
C SER A 129 49.10 -11.61 -21.16
N GLY A 130 50.27 -11.18 -20.66
CA GLY A 130 51.54 -11.82 -20.97
C GLY A 130 52.00 -11.53 -22.40
N PHE A 131 53.26 -11.82 -22.68
CA PHE A 131 53.86 -11.69 -24.01
C PHE A 131 53.51 -12.87 -24.92
N ASN A 132 53.18 -12.57 -26.17
CA ASN A 132 52.98 -13.56 -27.22
C ASN A 132 54.30 -13.93 -27.94
N SER A 133 54.23 -14.75 -28.98
CA SER A 133 55.40 -15.17 -29.77
C SER A 133 56.08 -14.05 -30.57
N GLU A 134 55.43 -12.91 -30.72
CA GLU A 134 55.95 -11.70 -31.38
C GLU A 134 56.41 -10.65 -30.36
N ASN A 135 56.57 -11.04 -29.09
CA ASN A 135 56.96 -10.15 -28.00
C ASN A 135 55.98 -8.98 -27.78
N GLU A 136 54.71 -9.16 -28.11
CA GLU A 136 53.65 -8.19 -27.85
C GLU A 136 52.78 -8.60 -26.65
N ALA A 137 52.43 -7.63 -25.80
CA ALA A 137 51.52 -7.81 -24.68
C ALA A 137 50.55 -6.62 -24.53
N SER A 138 49.54 -6.79 -23.68
CA SER A 138 48.62 -5.75 -23.26
C SER A 138 48.46 -5.71 -21.75
N ILE A 139 48.36 -4.49 -21.22
CA ILE A 139 48.02 -4.21 -19.82
C ILE A 139 46.74 -3.39 -19.84
N VAL A 140 45.70 -3.86 -19.15
CA VAL A 140 44.44 -3.13 -18.98
C VAL A 140 44.35 -2.70 -17.52
N VAL A 141 44.35 -1.38 -17.29
CA VAL A 141 44.20 -0.77 -15.97
C VAL A 141 42.80 -0.18 -15.86
N LYS A 142 41.98 -0.73 -14.95
CA LYS A 142 40.68 -0.17 -14.57
C LYS A 142 40.83 0.51 -13.22
N ARG A 143 40.75 1.84 -13.23
CA ARG A 143 40.85 2.65 -12.02
C ARG A 143 39.60 2.51 -11.17
N ALA A 144 39.79 2.30 -9.89
CA ALA A 144 38.71 2.30 -8.92
C ALA A 144 38.12 3.70 -8.77
N PHE A 145 36.80 3.76 -8.67
CA PHE A 145 36.03 4.96 -8.48
C PHE A 145 35.00 4.76 -7.36
N ASN A 146 34.50 5.87 -6.84
CA ASN A 146 33.51 5.89 -5.78
C ASN A 146 32.10 5.88 -6.37
N VAL A 147 31.23 5.08 -5.76
CA VAL A 147 29.79 5.07 -6.00
C VAL A 147 29.09 5.29 -4.67
N THR A 148 28.14 6.20 -4.64
CA THR A 148 27.36 6.52 -3.44
C THR A 148 26.06 5.73 -3.47
N VAL A 149 25.73 5.03 -2.39
CA VAL A 149 24.49 4.29 -2.23
C VAL A 149 23.73 4.86 -1.04
N SER A 150 22.50 5.31 -1.26
CA SER A 150 21.61 5.86 -0.23
C SER A 150 20.36 5.00 -0.10
N ALA A 151 20.11 4.47 1.09
CA ALA A 151 18.94 3.66 1.42
C ALA A 151 18.57 3.86 2.89
N ASP A 152 17.27 3.81 3.22
CA ASP A 152 16.78 3.85 4.60
C ASP A 152 17.24 5.09 5.41
N GLY A 153 17.53 6.20 4.72
CA GLY A 153 18.05 7.43 5.31
C GLY A 153 19.56 7.43 5.60
N GLU A 154 20.26 6.34 5.29
CA GLU A 154 21.71 6.22 5.40
C GLU A 154 22.37 6.32 4.02
N THR A 155 23.56 6.92 3.98
CA THR A 155 24.38 7.03 2.77
C THR A 155 25.74 6.40 3.02
N GLN A 156 26.16 5.54 2.10
CA GLN A 156 27.46 4.88 2.13
C GLN A 156 28.19 5.01 0.79
N THR A 157 29.51 5.03 0.85
CA THR A 157 30.36 5.09 -0.35
C THR A 157 31.02 3.74 -0.56
N VAL A 158 30.87 3.20 -1.76
CA VAL A 158 31.45 1.93 -2.20
C VAL A 158 32.48 2.21 -3.27
N VAL A 159 33.69 1.69 -3.10
CA VAL A 159 34.76 1.75 -4.10
C VAL A 159 34.62 0.59 -5.06
N MET A 160 34.68 0.82 -6.37
CA MET A 160 34.61 -0.24 -7.39
C MET A 160 35.38 0.15 -8.67
N ALA A 161 35.96 -0.84 -9.36
CA ALA A 161 36.70 -0.63 -10.61
C ALA A 161 35.93 -1.13 -11.85
N GLU A 162 34.95 -2.00 -11.65
CA GLU A 162 34.02 -2.48 -12.67
C GLU A 162 32.73 -3.01 -12.02
N GLY A 163 31.70 -3.22 -12.83
CA GLY A 163 30.44 -3.82 -12.39
C GLY A 163 29.23 -2.92 -12.61
N THR A 164 28.08 -3.43 -12.20
CA THR A 164 26.78 -2.76 -12.37
C THR A 164 26.29 -2.10 -11.08
N VAL A 165 25.22 -1.32 -11.17
CA VAL A 165 24.44 -0.83 -10.01
C VAL A 165 24.09 -1.97 -9.06
N LYS A 166 23.69 -3.14 -9.59
CA LYS A 166 23.41 -4.33 -8.77
C LYS A 166 24.62 -4.79 -7.95
N ASP A 167 25.81 -4.77 -8.54
CA ASP A 167 27.05 -5.15 -7.86
C ASP A 167 27.44 -4.12 -6.80
N ALA A 168 27.23 -2.82 -7.10
CA ALA A 168 27.41 -1.74 -6.14
C ALA A 168 26.53 -1.93 -4.91
N LEU A 169 25.22 -2.18 -5.09
CA LEU A 169 24.28 -2.45 -4.00
C LEU A 169 24.66 -3.68 -3.17
N LYS A 170 25.07 -4.76 -3.84
CA LYS A 170 25.54 -5.98 -3.17
C LYS A 170 26.77 -5.71 -2.32
N LYS A 171 27.74 -4.94 -2.83
CA LYS A 171 28.96 -4.57 -2.11
C LYS A 171 28.67 -3.61 -0.95
N ALA A 172 27.64 -2.78 -1.08
CA ALA A 172 27.08 -1.93 -0.03
C ALA A 172 26.28 -2.73 1.04
N GLY A 173 26.02 -4.02 0.82
CA GLY A 173 25.20 -4.84 1.72
C GLY A 173 23.73 -4.44 1.76
N VAL A 174 23.25 -3.68 0.77
CA VAL A 174 21.86 -3.21 0.71
C VAL A 174 21.01 -4.20 -0.06
N THR A 175 19.94 -4.68 0.57
CA THR A 175 18.90 -5.48 -0.09
C THR A 175 17.79 -4.58 -0.60
N TYR A 176 17.08 -5.05 -1.62
CA TYR A 176 15.93 -4.36 -2.22
C TYR A 176 14.87 -5.38 -2.64
N SER A 177 13.61 -4.91 -2.68
CA SER A 177 12.48 -5.68 -3.20
C SER A 177 12.18 -5.31 -4.66
N GLU A 178 11.30 -6.06 -5.33
CA GLU A 178 10.84 -5.72 -6.69
C GLU A 178 10.00 -4.44 -6.73
N ASP A 179 9.36 -4.09 -5.60
CA ASP A 179 8.51 -2.90 -5.48
C ASP A 179 9.32 -1.62 -5.17
N ASP A 180 10.53 -1.77 -4.63
CA ASP A 180 11.39 -0.63 -4.28
C ASP A 180 11.76 0.20 -5.52
N LEU A 181 11.76 1.52 -5.35
CA LEU A 181 12.15 2.42 -6.43
C LEU A 181 13.64 2.69 -6.34
N ILE A 182 14.35 2.38 -7.41
CA ILE A 182 15.78 2.68 -7.57
C ILE A 182 15.91 3.71 -8.69
N ASN A 183 16.62 4.80 -8.42
CA ASN A 183 16.76 5.90 -9.38
C ASN A 183 17.53 5.52 -10.66
N VAL A 184 18.37 4.49 -10.60
CA VAL A 184 19.16 3.98 -11.72
C VAL A 184 18.84 2.49 -11.97
N PRO A 185 18.69 2.03 -13.22
CA PRO A 185 18.53 0.63 -13.56
C PRO A 185 19.63 -0.27 -12.97
N LEU A 186 19.24 -1.43 -12.44
CA LEU A 186 20.15 -2.41 -11.85
C LEU A 186 21.22 -2.94 -12.82
N THR A 187 20.92 -2.95 -14.12
CA THR A 187 21.80 -3.42 -15.19
C THR A 187 22.75 -2.34 -15.72
N GLU A 188 22.57 -1.09 -15.29
CA GLU A 188 23.42 0.01 -15.73
C GLU A 188 24.84 -0.17 -15.16
N GLN A 189 25.84 0.16 -15.98
CA GLN A 189 27.23 0.12 -15.57
C GLN A 189 27.47 1.21 -14.52
N ALA A 190 28.15 0.85 -13.43
CA ALA A 190 28.54 1.82 -12.44
C ALA A 190 29.61 2.74 -13.04
N VAL A 191 29.48 4.05 -12.79
CA VAL A 191 30.47 5.06 -13.21
C VAL A 191 30.92 5.89 -12.02
N ALA A 192 32.00 6.64 -12.20
CA ALA A 192 32.54 7.52 -11.17
C ALA A 192 31.50 8.53 -10.67
N ASP A 193 31.45 8.70 -9.34
CA ASP A 193 30.56 9.62 -8.64
C ASP A 193 29.06 9.38 -8.86
N MET A 194 28.69 8.19 -9.35
CA MET A 194 27.29 7.78 -9.48
C MET A 194 26.61 7.75 -8.10
N ASN A 195 25.40 8.30 -8.02
CA ASN A 195 24.57 8.27 -6.81
C ASN A 195 23.36 7.36 -7.04
N ILE A 196 23.34 6.23 -6.33
CA ILE A 196 22.27 5.24 -6.33
C ILE A 196 21.40 5.51 -5.10
N GLN A 197 20.12 5.79 -5.32
CA GLN A 197 19.14 6.02 -4.29
C GLN A 197 18.05 4.95 -4.35
N ILE A 198 17.73 4.38 -3.20
CA ILE A 198 16.65 3.42 -3.02
C ILE A 198 15.58 4.04 -2.14
N ASN A 199 14.35 4.09 -2.65
CA ASN A 199 13.17 4.49 -1.89
C ASN A 199 12.31 3.25 -1.61
N ARG A 200 12.01 3.00 -0.32
CA ARG A 200 11.27 1.82 0.12
C ARG A 200 9.80 1.96 -0.22
N VAL A 201 9.26 0.98 -0.93
CA VAL A 201 7.83 0.94 -1.24
C VAL A 201 7.14 -0.10 -0.37
N THR A 202 6.09 0.33 0.34
CA THR A 202 5.26 -0.59 1.13
C THR A 202 3.79 -0.35 0.86
N PHE A 203 2.99 -1.40 0.97
CA PHE A 203 1.54 -1.34 0.79
C PHE A 203 0.85 -1.69 2.10
N LYS A 204 -0.18 -0.92 2.47
CA LYS A 204 -1.07 -1.28 3.56
C LYS A 204 -2.49 -1.38 3.04
N THR A 205 -3.17 -2.45 3.41
CA THR A 205 -4.56 -2.69 3.06
C THR A 205 -5.42 -2.42 4.29
N PHE A 206 -6.52 -1.69 4.10
CA PHE A 206 -7.49 -1.41 5.14
C PHE A 206 -8.90 -1.60 4.59
N GLU A 207 -9.81 -1.98 5.49
CA GLU A 207 -11.22 -2.14 5.19
C GLU A 207 -11.97 -0.96 5.77
N GLU A 208 -12.83 -0.36 4.95
CA GLU A 208 -13.71 0.73 5.31
C GLU A 208 -15.16 0.32 5.02
N THR A 209 -16.03 0.46 6.02
CA THR A 209 -17.45 0.16 5.88
C THR A 209 -18.20 1.42 5.49
N GLU A 210 -18.94 1.36 4.39
CA GLU A 210 -19.85 2.42 3.96
C GLU A 210 -21.30 1.91 3.95
N GLU A 211 -22.23 2.78 4.33
CA GLU A 211 -23.66 2.48 4.25
C GLU A 211 -24.16 2.56 2.81
N ILE A 212 -25.07 1.65 2.43
CA ILE A 212 -25.84 1.72 1.19
C ILE A 212 -27.23 2.22 1.55
N PRO A 213 -27.62 3.46 1.19
CA PRO A 213 -28.94 3.98 1.49
C PRO A 213 -30.05 3.09 0.90
N PHE A 214 -31.12 2.85 1.65
CA PHE A 214 -32.32 2.21 1.10
C PHE A 214 -33.16 3.22 0.30
N GLU A 215 -33.91 2.72 -0.68
CA GLU A 215 -34.86 3.54 -1.42
C GLU A 215 -36.27 3.46 -0.81
N THR A 216 -37.08 4.50 -1.00
CA THR A 216 -38.51 4.46 -0.65
C THR A 216 -39.35 4.24 -1.90
N LYS A 217 -39.95 3.07 -2.00
CA LYS A 217 -40.90 2.70 -3.06
C LYS A 217 -42.32 3.07 -2.64
N ARG A 218 -42.95 3.96 -3.39
CA ARG A 218 -44.35 4.39 -3.22
C ARG A 218 -45.01 4.53 -4.59
N PRO A 219 -46.35 4.46 -4.68
CA PRO A 219 -47.06 4.78 -5.92
C PRO A 219 -46.69 6.18 -6.44
N ASP A 220 -46.63 6.34 -7.77
CA ASP A 220 -46.20 7.58 -8.43
C ASP A 220 -47.15 8.77 -8.21
N GLN A 221 -48.44 8.49 -8.03
CA GLN A 221 -49.45 9.51 -7.76
C GLN A 221 -49.46 9.88 -6.28
N ASP A 222 -49.85 11.11 -5.95
CA ASP A 222 -50.06 11.51 -4.56
C ASP A 222 -51.15 10.66 -3.89
N CYS A 223 -51.01 10.44 -2.57
CA CYS A 223 -51.99 9.68 -1.79
C CYS A 223 -53.39 10.33 -1.91
N PRO A 224 -54.38 9.63 -2.48
CA PRO A 224 -55.72 10.18 -2.65
C PRO A 224 -56.34 10.61 -1.32
N SER A 225 -57.16 11.68 -1.32
CA SER A 225 -57.76 12.23 -0.10
C SER A 225 -58.66 11.25 0.67
N ASN A 226 -59.13 10.18 0.02
CA ASN A 226 -59.91 9.09 0.61
C ASN A 226 -59.05 7.89 1.06
N GLN A 227 -57.72 7.95 0.91
CA GLN A 227 -56.77 6.91 1.31
C GLN A 227 -55.75 7.44 2.34
N ARG A 228 -55.01 6.54 2.96
CA ARG A 228 -53.89 6.84 3.86
C ARG A 228 -52.67 6.05 3.43
N GLU A 229 -51.50 6.60 3.71
CA GLU A 229 -50.24 5.90 3.54
C GLU A 229 -50.08 4.84 4.63
N VAL A 230 -49.64 3.65 4.22
CA VAL A 230 -49.32 2.54 5.12
C VAL A 230 -47.95 2.02 4.71
N VAL A 231 -47.00 2.05 5.66
CA VAL A 231 -45.70 1.41 5.47
C VAL A 231 -45.91 -0.10 5.58
N THR A 232 -45.76 -0.83 4.47
CA THR A 232 -45.88 -2.30 4.44
C THR A 232 -44.54 -2.99 4.66
N GLN A 233 -43.44 -2.31 4.33
CA GLN A 233 -42.08 -2.76 4.62
C GLN A 233 -41.25 -1.59 5.12
N THR A 234 -40.61 -1.75 6.27
CA THR A 234 -39.66 -0.77 6.80
C THR A 234 -38.33 -0.86 6.04
N GLY A 235 -37.79 0.27 5.63
CA GLY A 235 -36.48 0.31 4.97
C GLY A 235 -35.33 0.15 5.96
N ARG A 236 -34.24 -0.48 5.51
CA ARG A 236 -32.96 -0.58 6.24
C ARG A 236 -31.81 -0.39 5.28
N ASN A 237 -30.84 0.45 5.66
CA ASN A 237 -29.62 0.64 4.88
C ASN A 237 -28.89 -0.70 4.76
N GLY A 238 -28.29 -0.91 3.60
CA GLY A 238 -27.30 -1.95 3.40
C GLY A 238 -25.94 -1.50 3.91
N GLU A 239 -24.96 -2.37 3.78
CA GLU A 239 -23.57 -2.12 4.13
C GLU A 239 -22.69 -2.69 3.02
N LYS A 240 -21.67 -1.93 2.62
CA LYS A 240 -20.58 -2.42 1.78
C LYS A 240 -19.25 -2.24 2.48
N ILE A 241 -18.34 -3.17 2.21
CA ILE A 241 -16.95 -3.15 2.66
C ILE A 241 -16.11 -2.77 1.45
N LEU A 242 -15.40 -1.65 1.57
CA LEU A 242 -14.40 -1.20 0.63
C LEU A 242 -13.03 -1.63 1.14
N THR A 243 -12.36 -2.49 0.41
CA THR A 243 -10.95 -2.79 0.65
C THR A 243 -10.11 -1.82 -0.16
N LYS A 244 -9.39 -0.95 0.54
CA LYS A 244 -8.50 0.06 -0.05
C LYS A 244 -7.05 -0.32 0.22
N GLN A 245 -6.17 -0.05 -0.73
CA GLN A 245 -4.73 -0.25 -0.59
C GLN A 245 -4.03 1.10 -0.73
N THR A 246 -3.24 1.47 0.28
CA THR A 246 -2.40 2.67 0.25
C THR A 246 -0.95 2.28 -0.03
N ARG A 247 -0.34 2.95 -1.01
CA ARG A 247 1.08 2.89 -1.32
C ARG A 247 1.84 3.95 -0.52
N PHE A 248 2.89 3.52 0.16
CA PHE A 248 3.83 4.37 0.90
C PHE A 248 5.20 4.32 0.23
N VAL A 249 5.86 5.48 0.12
CA VAL A 249 7.26 5.61 -0.33
C VAL A 249 8.05 6.26 0.79
N ASP A 250 9.06 5.58 1.32
CA ASP A 250 9.83 5.98 2.52
C ASP A 250 8.93 6.34 3.71
N GLY A 251 7.85 5.57 3.89
CA GLY A 251 6.86 5.78 4.95
C GLY A 251 5.88 6.94 4.71
N VAL A 252 6.02 7.69 3.61
CA VAL A 252 5.11 8.78 3.24
C VAL A 252 4.01 8.23 2.33
N GLU A 253 2.74 8.45 2.71
CA GLU A 253 1.58 8.10 1.91
C GLU A 253 1.61 8.82 0.55
N LYS A 254 1.38 8.07 -0.54
CA LYS A 254 1.36 8.62 -1.89
C LYS A 254 -0.01 8.49 -2.55
N GLU A 255 -0.53 7.27 -2.61
CA GLU A 255 -1.73 6.96 -3.38
C GLU A 255 -2.54 5.89 -2.68
N THR A 256 -3.85 6.07 -2.68
CA THR A 256 -4.82 5.10 -2.13
C THR A 256 -5.75 4.67 -3.25
N THR A 257 -5.81 3.36 -3.50
CA THR A 257 -6.63 2.76 -4.56
C THR A 257 -7.67 1.82 -3.99
N LEU A 258 -8.86 1.80 -4.59
CA LEU A 258 -9.90 0.81 -4.26
C LEU A 258 -9.58 -0.49 -4.99
N ILE A 259 -9.29 -1.55 -4.24
CA ILE A 259 -8.95 -2.86 -4.83
C ILE A 259 -10.15 -3.81 -4.89
N LYS A 260 -11.10 -3.65 -3.97
CA LYS A 260 -12.27 -4.51 -3.87
C LYS A 260 -13.43 -3.79 -3.21
N GLU A 261 -14.62 -4.00 -3.75
CA GLU A 261 -15.88 -3.61 -3.14
C GLU A 261 -16.71 -4.88 -2.95
N THR A 262 -17.33 -5.02 -1.78
CA THR A 262 -18.19 -6.17 -1.48
C THR A 262 -19.37 -5.72 -0.64
N VAL A 263 -20.58 -6.02 -1.11
CA VAL A 263 -21.81 -5.79 -0.34
C VAL A 263 -21.89 -6.84 0.76
N SER A 264 -21.82 -6.41 2.01
CA SER A 264 -21.94 -7.29 3.18
C SER A 264 -23.40 -7.47 3.59
N LYS A 265 -24.23 -6.44 3.38
CA LYS A 265 -25.68 -6.46 3.61
C LYS A 265 -26.39 -5.69 2.50
N GLU A 266 -27.33 -6.35 1.82
CA GLU A 266 -28.17 -5.69 0.83
C GLU A 266 -29.12 -4.69 1.52
N PRO A 267 -29.31 -3.48 0.96
CA PRO A 267 -30.35 -2.57 1.43
C PRO A 267 -31.72 -3.19 1.23
N VAL A 268 -32.65 -2.85 2.12
CA VAL A 268 -34.06 -3.23 1.94
C VAL A 268 -34.87 -1.97 1.85
N ASP A 269 -35.60 -1.84 0.75
CA ASP A 269 -36.40 -0.66 0.46
C ASP A 269 -37.56 -0.51 1.44
N LYS A 270 -37.89 0.75 1.73
CA LYS A 270 -39.13 1.10 2.43
C LYS A 270 -40.27 1.06 1.43
N VAL A 271 -41.29 0.25 1.67
CA VAL A 271 -42.47 0.16 0.79
C VAL A 271 -43.66 0.84 1.46
N ILE A 272 -44.26 1.78 0.74
CA ILE A 272 -45.47 2.50 1.15
C ILE A 272 -46.58 2.15 0.18
N GLU A 273 -47.73 1.72 0.70
CA GLU A 273 -48.96 1.52 -0.08
C GLU A 273 -50.03 2.52 0.36
N TYR A 274 -50.97 2.81 -0.53
CA TYR A 274 -52.16 3.57 -0.17
C TYR A 274 -53.33 2.64 0.08
N ARG A 275 -53.99 2.83 1.22
CA ARG A 275 -55.15 2.04 1.63
C ARG A 275 -56.31 2.96 1.96
N ALA A 276 -57.54 2.53 1.71
CA ALA A 276 -58.74 3.30 2.05
C ALA A 276 -58.67 3.80 3.51
N LYS A 277 -59.02 5.06 3.72
CA LYS A 277 -59.21 5.58 5.09
C LYS A 277 -60.29 4.74 5.75
N VAL A 278 -60.04 4.29 6.97
CA VAL A 278 -61.06 3.65 7.80
C VAL A 278 -62.21 4.67 7.91
N SER A 279 -63.36 4.34 7.32
CA SER A 279 -64.52 5.20 7.40
C SER A 279 -65.03 5.17 8.83
N TRP A 280 -64.91 6.30 9.51
CA TRP A 280 -65.62 6.56 10.76
C TRP A 280 -67.12 6.63 10.42
N GLY A 281 -67.77 5.47 10.36
CA GLY A 281 -69.21 5.41 10.46
C GLY A 281 -69.57 5.46 11.94
N GLY A 282 -70.13 6.58 12.41
CA GLY A 282 -70.80 6.60 13.72
C GLY A 282 -71.09 8.00 14.28
N SER A 283 -72.38 8.31 14.25
CA SER A 283 -73.16 9.25 15.07
C SER A 283 -72.73 10.72 15.17
N VAL A 284 -73.56 11.59 14.60
CA VAL A 284 -73.54 13.05 14.77
C VAL A 284 -74.22 13.43 16.10
N LEU A 285 -73.67 13.00 17.23
CA LEU A 285 -73.74 13.85 18.42
C LEU A 285 -72.44 14.62 18.49
N LYS A 286 -72.46 15.87 18.03
CA LYS A 286 -71.50 16.86 18.51
C LYS A 286 -71.72 16.99 20.01
N TYR A 287 -70.91 16.27 20.79
CA TYR A 287 -70.75 16.54 22.21
C TYR A 287 -69.79 17.71 22.36
N ASP A 288 -70.12 18.64 23.26
CA ASP A 288 -69.22 19.74 23.62
C ASP A 288 -68.04 19.12 24.40
N SER A 289 -66.86 19.19 23.79
CA SER A 289 -65.80 18.20 23.91
C SER A 289 -64.86 18.38 25.11
N SER A 290 -65.33 18.87 26.26
CA SER A 290 -64.42 19.15 27.39
C SER A 290 -64.04 17.92 28.22
N ASP A 291 -64.93 16.92 28.33
CA ASP A 291 -64.78 15.87 29.36
C ASP A 291 -64.37 14.47 28.83
N LEU A 292 -64.55 14.20 27.54
CA LEU A 292 -64.23 12.90 26.93
C LEU A 292 -62.82 12.90 26.32
N GLN A 293 -61.83 12.44 27.08
CA GLN A 293 -60.47 12.25 26.58
C GLN A 293 -60.28 10.82 26.06
N LEU A 294 -59.79 10.67 24.83
CA LEU A 294 -59.46 9.37 24.22
C LEU A 294 -57.95 9.13 24.24
N ASP A 295 -57.53 7.87 24.27
CA ASP A 295 -56.12 7.45 24.07
C ASP A 295 -55.76 7.30 22.58
N GLU A 296 -54.51 6.93 22.30
CA GLU A 296 -53.98 6.71 20.94
C GLU A 296 -54.75 5.63 20.16
N ASN A 297 -55.47 4.76 20.86
CA ASN A 297 -56.27 3.68 20.29
C ASN A 297 -57.76 4.05 20.17
N GLY A 298 -58.16 5.27 20.52
CA GLY A 298 -59.56 5.73 20.48
C GLY A 298 -60.44 5.15 21.59
N ILE A 299 -59.86 4.82 22.74
CA ILE A 299 -60.54 4.34 23.95
C ILE A 299 -60.67 5.51 24.96
N PRO A 300 -61.81 5.69 25.66
CA PRO A 300 -61.93 6.69 26.71
C PRO A 300 -60.91 6.45 27.83
N LYS A 301 -60.16 7.49 28.22
CA LYS A 301 -59.24 7.44 29.36
C LYS A 301 -59.99 7.32 30.70
N ASN A 302 -61.16 7.95 30.78
CA ASN A 302 -61.99 7.98 31.97
C ASN A 302 -63.32 7.25 31.69
N TYR A 303 -63.51 6.07 32.29
CA TYR A 303 -64.78 5.34 32.29
C TYR A 303 -64.87 4.50 33.58
N LYS A 304 -66.09 4.21 34.05
CA LYS A 304 -66.34 3.42 35.26
C LYS A 304 -66.06 1.94 35.05
N TYR A 305 -66.63 1.37 33.98
CA TYR A 305 -66.42 -0.02 33.58
C TYR A 305 -66.79 -0.22 32.11
N LYS A 306 -66.33 -1.35 31.56
CA LYS A 306 -66.60 -1.76 30.18
C LYS A 306 -67.47 -2.99 30.17
N VAL A 307 -68.46 -3.02 29.27
CA VAL A 307 -69.27 -4.21 29.01
C VAL A 307 -69.21 -4.52 27.52
N THR A 308 -68.92 -5.77 27.19
CA THR A 308 -68.87 -6.25 25.81
C THR A 308 -70.11 -7.09 25.54
N GLY A 309 -70.76 -6.89 24.39
CA GLY A 309 -71.93 -7.67 24.03
C GLY A 309 -72.46 -7.38 22.64
N LYS A 310 -73.55 -8.06 22.29
CA LYS A 310 -74.21 -7.91 21.00
C LYS A 310 -74.94 -6.58 20.93
N ALA A 311 -74.65 -5.78 19.91
CA ALA A 311 -75.41 -4.61 19.54
C ALA A 311 -76.28 -4.87 18.31
N THR A 312 -77.46 -4.27 18.30
CA THR A 312 -78.34 -4.16 17.14
C THR A 312 -78.52 -2.69 16.77
N ALA A 313 -79.20 -2.44 15.65
CA ALA A 313 -79.53 -1.09 15.21
C ALA A 313 -80.98 -0.98 14.78
N TYR A 314 -81.55 0.20 15.03
CA TYR A 314 -82.90 0.55 14.61
C TYR A 314 -82.95 2.01 14.15
N SER A 315 -84.05 2.37 13.49
CA SER A 315 -84.35 3.75 13.08
C SER A 315 -85.84 4.01 13.25
N ALA A 316 -86.26 5.28 13.13
CA ALA A 316 -87.68 5.64 13.25
C ALA A 316 -88.53 5.23 12.03
N LEU A 317 -87.94 4.64 10.98
CA LEU A 317 -88.64 4.23 9.75
C LEU A 317 -89.51 5.34 9.15
N GLY A 318 -89.03 6.59 9.21
CA GLY A 318 -89.76 7.77 8.70
C GLY A 318 -90.89 8.28 9.60
N ARG A 319 -91.10 7.70 10.80
CA ARG A 319 -92.06 8.20 11.78
C ARG A 319 -91.48 9.41 12.55
N PRO A 320 -92.30 10.39 12.93
CA PRO A 320 -91.85 11.48 13.82
C PRO A 320 -91.27 10.93 15.12
N THR A 321 -90.07 11.36 15.50
CA THR A 321 -89.39 10.94 16.73
C THR A 321 -88.62 12.11 17.36
N GLN A 322 -88.45 12.05 18.67
CA GLN A 322 -87.56 12.96 19.43
C GLN A 322 -86.16 12.36 19.63
N LEU A 323 -85.93 11.12 19.17
CA LEU A 323 -84.63 10.46 19.24
C LEU A 323 -83.70 10.99 18.15
N VAL A 324 -82.43 11.15 18.51
CA VAL A 324 -81.34 11.50 17.60
C VAL A 324 -80.28 10.40 17.68
N PRO A 325 -79.46 10.18 16.63
CA PRO A 325 -78.31 9.28 16.72
C PRO A 325 -77.52 9.53 18.00
N GLY A 326 -77.04 8.48 18.65
CA GLY A 326 -76.43 8.54 19.99
C GLY A 326 -77.42 8.40 21.15
N CYS A 327 -78.73 8.47 20.92
CA CYS A 327 -79.69 7.83 21.82
C CYS A 327 -79.63 6.31 21.64
N VAL A 328 -79.51 5.55 22.72
CA VAL A 328 -79.50 4.09 22.68
C VAL A 328 -80.53 3.51 23.61
N ALA A 329 -80.98 2.28 23.31
CA ALA A 329 -81.84 1.52 24.18
C ALA A 329 -81.04 0.42 24.89
N MET A 330 -81.21 0.31 26.21
CA MET A 330 -80.51 -0.64 27.09
C MET A 330 -81.45 -1.13 28.19
N ASP A 331 -81.05 -2.17 28.93
CA ASP A 331 -81.77 -2.61 30.14
C ASP A 331 -81.65 -1.57 31.26
N LEU A 332 -82.74 -0.85 31.52
CA LEU A 332 -82.78 0.23 32.53
C LEU A 332 -82.57 -0.25 33.97
N SER A 333 -82.72 -1.54 34.27
CA SER A 333 -82.38 -2.08 35.58
C SER A 333 -80.86 -2.09 35.83
N ARG A 334 -80.07 -2.11 34.75
CA ARG A 334 -78.61 -2.18 34.77
C ARG A 334 -77.96 -0.86 34.35
N PHE A 335 -78.59 -0.11 33.46
CA PHE A 335 -78.11 1.16 32.93
C PHE A 335 -79.22 2.21 33.02
N PRO A 336 -79.24 3.01 34.11
CA PRO A 336 -80.28 4.01 34.30
C PRO A 336 -80.42 4.98 33.11
N LYS A 337 -81.63 5.50 32.92
CA LYS A 337 -81.88 6.48 31.85
C LYS A 337 -81.00 7.71 32.05
N GLY A 338 -80.32 8.13 30.99
CA GLY A 338 -79.36 9.23 31.01
C GLY A 338 -77.90 8.82 31.23
N THR A 339 -77.62 7.55 31.54
CA THR A 339 -76.24 7.03 31.61
C THR A 339 -75.48 7.34 30.32
N LYS A 340 -74.28 7.90 30.47
CA LYS A 340 -73.41 8.32 29.37
C LYS A 340 -72.48 7.18 28.99
N LEU A 341 -72.34 6.96 27.68
CA LEU A 341 -71.66 5.80 27.12
C LEU A 341 -70.72 6.24 26.00
N TYR A 342 -69.72 5.42 25.73
CA TYR A 342 -68.95 5.46 24.50
C TYR A 342 -68.91 4.06 23.89
N ILE A 343 -69.33 3.92 22.63
CA ILE A 343 -69.59 2.61 22.02
C ILE A 343 -68.72 2.43 20.77
N ARG A 344 -67.99 1.32 20.70
CA ARG A 344 -67.14 0.94 19.56
C ARG A 344 -67.04 -0.57 19.39
N THR A 345 -66.54 -1.04 18.26
CA THR A 345 -66.14 -2.45 18.12
C THR A 345 -64.82 -2.70 18.87
N PRO A 346 -64.58 -3.93 19.36
CA PRO A 346 -63.32 -4.27 20.04
C PRO A 346 -62.08 -3.97 19.18
N SER A 347 -62.14 -4.27 17.87
CA SER A 347 -61.05 -3.99 16.92
C SER A 347 -60.87 -2.51 16.58
N GLY A 348 -61.81 -1.64 16.97
CA GLY A 348 -61.80 -0.23 16.58
C GLY A 348 -62.16 0.02 15.11
N SER A 349 -62.60 -1.01 14.40
CA SER A 349 -63.01 -0.90 12.99
C SER A 349 -64.28 -0.08 12.79
N TYR A 350 -65.09 0.11 13.84
CA TYR A 350 -66.29 0.93 13.83
C TYR A 350 -66.48 1.57 15.20
N VAL A 351 -66.76 2.87 15.23
CA VAL A 351 -66.99 3.62 16.47
C VAL A 351 -68.34 4.30 16.33
N TYR A 352 -69.33 3.85 17.10
CA TYR A 352 -70.63 4.53 17.16
C TYR A 352 -70.51 5.86 17.93
N GLY A 353 -69.59 5.91 18.90
CA GLY A 353 -69.19 7.13 19.59
C GLY A 353 -69.94 7.38 20.89
N TYR A 354 -69.96 8.65 21.31
CA TYR A 354 -70.64 9.08 22.52
C TYR A 354 -72.15 8.85 22.41
N SER A 355 -72.75 8.30 23.46
CA SER A 355 -74.14 7.88 23.48
C SER A 355 -74.76 8.08 24.86
N LYS A 356 -76.09 8.10 24.92
CA LYS A 356 -76.85 8.16 26.16
C LYS A 356 -77.99 7.15 26.15
N VAL A 357 -78.25 6.53 27.30
CA VAL A 357 -79.40 5.64 27.45
C VAL A 357 -80.68 6.47 27.44
N ALA A 358 -81.51 6.29 26.41
CA ALA A 358 -82.72 7.08 26.22
C ALA A 358 -84.00 6.28 26.53
N ASP A 359 -83.97 4.96 26.32
CA ASP A 359 -85.13 4.09 26.43
C ASP A 359 -84.74 2.63 26.78
N THR A 360 -85.74 1.79 27.04
CA THR A 360 -85.59 0.32 27.14
C THR A 360 -86.05 -0.32 25.83
N GLY A 361 -85.24 -1.20 25.25
CA GLY A 361 -85.67 -1.96 24.09
C GLY A 361 -86.52 -3.18 24.47
N ALA A 362 -87.41 -3.60 23.58
CA ALA A 362 -88.20 -4.83 23.74
C ALA A 362 -87.33 -6.10 23.91
N PHE A 363 -86.06 -6.02 23.48
CA PHE A 363 -85.07 -7.08 23.59
C PHE A 363 -84.76 -7.49 25.04
N VAL A 364 -85.03 -6.62 26.01
CA VAL A 364 -84.80 -6.88 27.44
C VAL A 364 -85.74 -7.97 27.98
N HIS A 365 -86.93 -8.12 27.40
CA HIS A 365 -87.96 -9.05 27.88
C HIS A 365 -88.08 -10.33 27.06
N ASN A 366 -87.40 -10.42 25.90
CA ASN A 366 -87.58 -11.53 24.96
C ASN A 366 -86.40 -12.53 24.92
N GLY A 367 -85.43 -12.40 25.83
CA GLY A 367 -84.29 -13.32 25.93
C GLY A 367 -83.29 -13.26 24.77
N SER A 368 -83.35 -12.23 23.92
CA SER A 368 -82.52 -12.12 22.70
C SER A 368 -81.01 -11.92 22.91
N GLY A 369 -80.58 -11.69 24.16
CA GLY A 369 -79.17 -11.50 24.52
C GLY A 369 -78.53 -10.23 23.94
N VAL A 370 -79.33 -9.28 23.47
CA VAL A 370 -78.86 -7.98 22.99
C VAL A 370 -78.46 -7.11 24.19
N LEU A 371 -77.26 -6.54 24.14
CA LEU A 371 -76.74 -5.63 25.16
C LEU A 371 -77.24 -4.20 24.95
N VAL A 372 -77.24 -3.73 23.71
CA VAL A 372 -77.58 -2.35 23.35
C VAL A 372 -78.21 -2.31 21.95
N ASP A 373 -79.24 -1.50 21.79
CA ASP A 373 -79.84 -1.21 20.49
C ASP A 373 -79.56 0.26 20.12
N LEU A 374 -78.87 0.45 19.00
CA LEU A 374 -78.33 1.75 18.58
C LEU A 374 -79.30 2.45 17.65
N PHE A 375 -79.68 3.68 17.97
CA PHE A 375 -80.56 4.45 17.09
C PHE A 375 -79.79 5.09 15.93
N PHE A 376 -80.31 4.96 14.72
CA PHE A 376 -79.81 5.63 13.53
C PHE A 376 -80.89 6.52 12.93
N ASN A 377 -80.44 7.58 12.26
CA ASN A 377 -81.34 8.54 11.65
C ASN A 377 -82.11 7.91 10.48
N THR A 378 -81.41 7.09 9.69
CA THR A 378 -81.99 6.43 8.52
C THR A 378 -82.03 4.91 8.70
N TYR A 379 -83.00 4.28 8.05
CA TYR A 379 -83.08 2.82 7.97
C TYR A 379 -81.84 2.23 7.29
N GLU A 380 -81.35 2.87 6.23
CA GLU A 380 -80.17 2.41 5.50
C GLU A 380 -78.91 2.36 6.38
N GLU A 381 -78.68 3.39 7.21
CA GLU A 381 -77.58 3.38 8.17
C GLU A 381 -77.72 2.25 9.20
N SER A 382 -78.94 2.00 9.69
CA SER A 382 -79.20 0.89 10.60
C SER A 382 -78.90 -0.47 9.97
N CYS A 383 -79.25 -0.66 8.69
CA CYS A 383 -78.95 -1.87 7.93
C CYS A 383 -77.45 -2.04 7.68
N ARG A 384 -76.72 -0.95 7.37
CA ARG A 384 -75.27 -0.96 7.17
C ARG A 384 -74.52 -1.31 8.46
N PHE A 385 -75.04 -0.87 9.61
CA PHE A 385 -74.51 -1.32 10.90
C PHE A 385 -74.83 -2.80 11.15
N GLY A 386 -76.10 -3.21 11.01
CA GLY A 386 -76.52 -4.59 11.24
C GLY A 386 -76.40 -5.03 12.70
N ALA A 387 -76.03 -6.28 12.96
CA ALA A 387 -75.75 -6.78 14.31
C ALA A 387 -74.25 -7.05 14.46
N LYS A 388 -73.63 -6.48 15.51
CA LYS A 388 -72.18 -6.57 15.75
C LYS A 388 -71.87 -6.71 17.24
N THR A 389 -70.71 -7.27 17.56
CA THR A 389 -70.18 -7.20 18.93
C THR A 389 -69.55 -5.84 19.17
N VAL A 390 -69.94 -5.18 20.26
CA VAL A 390 -69.42 -3.87 20.67
C VAL A 390 -68.90 -3.89 22.10
N ASP A 391 -67.94 -3.03 22.36
CA ASP A 391 -67.52 -2.58 23.68
C ASP A 391 -68.28 -1.29 24.03
N VAL A 392 -69.01 -1.34 25.14
CA VAL A 392 -69.72 -0.21 25.74
C VAL A 392 -68.94 0.25 26.96
N TYR A 393 -68.33 1.42 26.87
CA TYR A 393 -67.64 2.08 27.98
C TYR A 393 -68.66 2.98 28.71
N VAL A 394 -68.91 2.70 29.98
CA VAL A 394 -69.82 3.49 30.81
C VAL A 394 -69.04 4.65 31.42
N LEU A 395 -69.40 5.88 31.06
CA LEU A 395 -68.69 7.09 31.46
C LEU A 395 -69.19 7.62 32.80
N GLU A 396 -70.52 7.62 32.99
CA GLU A 396 -71.20 8.15 34.19
C GLU A 396 -72.37 7.27 34.64
#